data_AF-A0A3B8HXW8-F1
#
_entry.id   AF-A0A3B8HXW8-F1
#
_cell.length_a   1.000
_cell.length_b   1.000
_cell.length_c   1.000
_cell.angle_alpha   90.00
_cell.angle_beta   90.00
_cell.angle_gamma   90.00
#
_symmetry.space_group_name_H-M   'P 1'
#
loop_
_entity.id
_entity.type
_entity.pdbx_description
1 polymer ?
#
loop_
_entity_poly.entity_id
_entity_poly.type
_entity_poly.pdbx_seq_one_letter_code
_entity_poly.pdbx_strand_id
1 'polypeptide(L)'
;MACGESKGQESPSSTNETASPASQAEPISIFGTVQQPLEGTPITLTQFENNAQVATFDLALDANGHFAHSVSLDKPTVFQLNVQNVQRILLVLHDEDIEITVDG
;
A
#
# COMPACT_ATOMS: atom_id res chain seq x y z
N MET A 1 -29.65 -22.14 63.69
CA MET A 1 -30.53 -21.26 62.91
C MET A 1 -29.84 -20.96 61.59
N ALA A 2 -30.42 -21.51 60.52
CA ALA A 2 -30.51 -21.09 59.12
C ALA A 2 -29.50 -20.12 58.45
N CYS A 3 -29.12 -20.56 57.24
CA CYS A 3 -28.93 -19.83 55.97
C CYS A 3 -27.56 -19.24 55.59
N GLY A 4 -27.10 -19.66 54.40
CA GLY A 4 -25.99 -19.09 53.65
C GLY A 4 -25.67 -19.91 52.39
N GLU A 5 -26.59 -19.92 51.42
CA GLU A 5 -26.51 -20.63 50.14
C GLU A 5 -25.37 -20.19 49.23
N SER A 6 -24.84 -21.17 48.50
CA SER A 6 -23.95 -21.07 47.34
C SER A 6 -24.54 -20.21 46.22
N LYS A 7 -23.73 -19.32 45.63
CA LYS A 7 -23.91 -18.92 44.22
C LYS A 7 -22.59 -19.04 43.49
N GLY A 8 -22.62 -19.87 42.46
CA GLY A 8 -21.49 -20.20 41.60
C GLY A 8 -21.02 -19.00 40.81
N GLN A 9 -19.70 -18.95 40.61
CA GLN A 9 -19.06 -18.10 39.63
C GLN A 9 -19.61 -18.44 38.24
N GLU A 10 -20.23 -17.45 37.62
CA GLU A 10 -20.49 -17.45 36.18
C GLU A 10 -19.14 -17.48 35.47
N SER A 11 -18.92 -18.55 34.70
CA SER A 11 -17.82 -18.69 33.75
C SER A 11 -17.85 -17.51 32.78
N PRO A 12 -16.74 -16.79 32.54
CA PRO A 12 -16.65 -15.97 31.35
C PRO A 12 -16.67 -16.91 30.14
N SER A 13 -17.80 -16.93 29.43
CA SER A 13 -17.95 -17.64 28.17
C SER A 13 -16.91 -17.08 27.20
N SER A 14 -15.86 -17.86 26.95
CA SER A 14 -14.92 -17.64 25.87
C SER A 14 -15.66 -17.77 24.55
N THR A 15 -16.15 -16.66 24.02
CA THR A 15 -16.42 -16.56 22.59
C THR A 15 -15.23 -15.83 22.00
N ASN A 16 -14.13 -16.57 21.85
CA ASN A 16 -13.07 -16.17 20.93
C ASN A 16 -13.69 -16.30 19.54
N GLU A 17 -14.38 -15.26 19.09
CA GLU A 17 -14.63 -15.06 17.68
C GLU A 17 -13.25 -15.03 17.03
N THR A 18 -12.89 -16.16 16.40
CA THR A 18 -11.79 -16.20 15.46
C THR A 18 -12.25 -15.31 14.32
N ALA A 19 -11.97 -14.02 14.46
CA ALA A 19 -12.01 -13.10 13.35
C ALA A 19 -11.12 -13.73 12.28
N SER A 20 -11.75 -14.22 11.21
CA SER A 20 -11.07 -14.58 9.98
C SER A 20 -10.04 -13.48 9.72
N PRO A 21 -8.74 -13.80 9.52
CA PRO A 21 -7.80 -12.76 9.15
C PRO A 21 -8.39 -12.11 7.90
N ALA A 22 -8.74 -10.83 8.02
CA ALA A 22 -9.06 -10.02 6.85
C ALA A 22 -7.90 -10.28 5.89
N SER A 23 -8.20 -10.79 4.70
CA SER A 23 -7.21 -11.00 3.65
C SER A 23 -6.66 -9.62 3.33
N GLN A 24 -5.61 -9.22 4.05
CA GLN A 24 -4.93 -7.95 3.82
C GLN A 24 -4.29 -8.11 2.47
N ALA A 25 -4.78 -7.34 1.48
CA ALA A 25 -4.14 -7.28 0.19
C ALA A 25 -2.65 -7.00 0.40
N GLU A 26 -1.80 -7.85 -0.17
CA GLU A 26 -0.36 -7.72 -0.01
C GLU A 26 0.08 -6.38 -0.63
N PRO A 27 0.98 -5.64 0.03
CA PRO A 27 1.42 -4.35 -0.46
C PRO A 27 2.27 -4.52 -1.72
N ILE A 28 1.90 -3.81 -2.79
CA ILE A 28 2.64 -3.74 -4.03
C ILE A 28 3.79 -2.76 -3.85
N SER A 29 5.01 -3.19 -4.17
CA SER A 29 6.21 -2.35 -4.06
C SER A 29 6.61 -1.79 -5.42
N ILE A 30 6.71 -0.46 -5.48
CA ILE A 30 7.15 0.32 -6.63
C ILE A 30 8.56 0.81 -6.33
N PHE A 31 9.52 0.42 -7.14
CA PHE A 31 10.91 0.84 -7.01
C PHE A 31 11.43 1.38 -8.34
N GLY A 32 12.43 2.25 -8.27
CA GLY A 32 13.06 2.77 -9.47
C GLY A 32 14.34 3.53 -9.17
N THR A 33 15.05 3.88 -10.23
CA THR A 33 16.31 4.62 -10.17
C THR A 33 16.22 5.82 -11.10
N VAL A 34 16.64 6.99 -10.63
CA VAL A 34 16.75 8.20 -11.44
C VAL A 34 18.23 8.49 -11.65
N GLN A 35 18.68 8.47 -12.91
CA GLN A 35 20.06 8.81 -13.24
C GLN A 35 20.20 10.31 -13.50
N GLN A 36 20.53 11.07 -12.45
CA GLN A 36 20.93 12.50 -12.46
C GLN A 36 19.94 13.53 -13.05
N PRO A 37 19.97 14.78 -12.56
CA PRO A 37 20.52 15.21 -11.27
C PRO A 37 19.67 14.65 -10.11
N LEU A 38 20.34 14.18 -9.05
CA LEU A 38 19.69 13.56 -7.89
C LEU A 38 19.19 14.59 -6.88
N GLU A 39 19.92 15.68 -6.70
CA GLU A 39 19.55 16.74 -5.76
C GLU A 39 18.37 17.56 -6.27
N GLY A 40 17.36 17.70 -5.41
CA GLY A 40 16.21 18.57 -5.66
C GLY A 40 15.27 18.10 -6.75
N THR A 41 15.44 16.88 -7.27
CA THR A 41 14.53 16.29 -8.26
C THR A 41 13.23 15.87 -7.58
N PRO A 42 12.09 16.55 -7.85
CA PRO A 42 10.81 16.07 -7.34
C PRO A 42 10.40 14.82 -8.11
N ILE A 43 10.08 13.77 -7.38
CA ILE A 43 9.41 12.59 -7.91
C ILE A 43 8.07 12.51 -7.22
N THR A 44 7.01 12.47 -8.00
CA THR A 44 5.65 12.32 -7.46
C THR A 44 4.96 11.13 -8.08
N LEU A 45 4.23 10.39 -7.25
CA LEU A 45 3.36 9.31 -7.67
C LEU A 45 1.92 9.77 -7.44
N THR A 46 1.16 9.93 -8.51
CA THR A 46 -0.23 10.38 -8.45
C THR A 46 -1.16 9.22 -8.71
N GLN A 47 -2.07 8.94 -7.78
CA GLN A 47 -3.09 7.92 -7.92
C GLN A 47 -4.34 8.49 -8.61
N PHE A 48 -4.90 7.72 -9.53
CA PHE A 48 -6.13 8.04 -10.23
C PHE A 48 -7.17 6.93 -10.03
N GLU A 49 -8.40 7.35 -9.74
CA GLU A 49 -9.58 6.50 -9.73
C GLU A 49 -10.66 7.12 -10.60
N ASN A 50 -11.26 6.34 -11.51
CA ASN A 50 -12.30 6.82 -12.42
C ASN A 50 -11.91 8.11 -13.18
N ASN A 51 -10.62 8.21 -13.58
CA ASN A 51 -10.02 9.38 -14.23
C ASN A 51 -9.92 10.66 -13.37
N ALA A 52 -10.18 10.56 -12.07
CA ALA A 52 -9.97 11.65 -11.12
C ALA A 52 -8.70 11.38 -10.30
N GLN A 53 -7.89 12.41 -10.09
CA GLN A 53 -6.77 12.35 -9.15
C GLN A 53 -7.31 12.25 -7.73
N VAL A 54 -6.87 11.22 -6.99
CA VAL A 54 -7.31 10.97 -5.61
C VAL A 54 -6.21 11.14 -4.57
N ALA A 55 -4.95 10.89 -4.95
CA ALA A 55 -3.80 11.05 -4.06
C ALA A 55 -2.54 11.43 -4.84
N THR A 56 -1.60 12.10 -4.16
CA THR A 56 -0.24 12.33 -4.65
C THR A 56 0.74 12.05 -3.53
N PHE A 57 1.77 11.28 -3.85
CA PHE A 57 2.85 10.91 -2.94
C PHE A 57 4.16 11.50 -3.45
N ASP A 58 4.85 12.26 -2.61
CA ASP A 58 6.23 12.69 -2.89
C ASP A 58 7.18 11.53 -2.57
N LEU A 59 7.99 11.12 -3.56
CA LEU A 59 8.94 10.04 -3.41
C LEU A 59 10.34 10.62 -3.19
N ALA A 60 10.93 10.27 -2.04
CA ALA A 60 12.31 10.64 -1.73
C ALA A 60 13.29 9.75 -2.49
N LEU A 61 14.34 10.37 -3.03
CA LEU A 61 15.50 9.68 -3.58
C LEU A 61 16.54 9.45 -2.48
N ASP A 62 17.17 8.28 -2.49
CA ASP A 62 18.38 8.01 -1.71
C ASP A 62 19.63 8.64 -2.39
N ALA A 63 20.79 8.48 -1.75
CA ALA A 63 22.07 9.01 -2.26
C ALA A 63 22.50 8.39 -3.60
N ASN A 64 21.96 7.23 -3.96
CA ASN A 64 22.22 6.53 -5.23
C ASN A 64 21.16 6.86 -6.30
N GLY A 65 20.14 7.66 -5.95
CA GLY A 65 19.03 7.97 -6.83
C GLY A 65 17.97 6.89 -6.90
N HIS A 66 17.86 6.03 -5.89
CA HIS A 66 16.79 5.05 -5.79
C HIS A 66 15.60 5.62 -5.03
N PHE A 67 14.39 5.23 -5.42
CA PHE A 67 13.19 5.39 -4.61
C PHE A 67 12.51 4.04 -4.41
N ALA A 68 11.78 3.93 -3.31
CA ALA A 68 10.89 2.81 -3.02
C ALA A 68 9.60 3.35 -2.40
N HIS A 69 8.46 2.82 -2.84
CA HIS A 69 7.15 3.16 -2.31
C HIS A 69 6.26 1.91 -2.33
N SER A 70 5.46 1.72 -1.28
CA SER A 70 4.54 0.59 -1.19
C SER A 70 3.12 1.09 -1.13
N VAL A 71 2.23 0.47 -1.90
CA VAL A 71 0.80 0.76 -1.94
C VAL A 71 0.02 -0.52 -1.71
N SER A 72 -1.02 -0.45 -0.87
CA SER A 72 -2.00 -1.53 -0.75
C SER A 72 -3.21 -1.18 -1.60
N LEU A 73 -3.60 -2.06 -2.50
CA LEU A 73 -4.74 -1.86 -3.39
C LEU A 73 -5.81 -2.90 -3.10
N ASP A 74 -7.06 -2.46 -3.04
CA ASP A 74 -8.25 -3.31 -3.00
C ASP A 74 -8.80 -3.61 -4.40
N LYS A 75 -8.30 -2.90 -5.42
CA LYS A 75 -8.71 -2.99 -6.82
C LYS A 75 -7.60 -2.49 -7.77
N PRO A 76 -7.62 -2.89 -9.05
CA PRO A 76 -6.73 -2.33 -10.05
C PRO A 76 -6.81 -0.81 -10.10
N THR A 77 -5.65 -0.16 -10.01
CA THR A 77 -5.56 1.30 -9.84
C THR A 77 -4.48 1.86 -10.76
N VAL A 78 -4.77 3.04 -11.32
CA VAL A 78 -3.86 3.75 -12.21
C VAL A 78 -3.03 4.73 -11.39
N PHE A 79 -1.72 4.71 -11.59
CA PHE A 79 -0.79 5.67 -11.04
C PHE A 79 -0.02 6.38 -12.15
N GLN A 80 0.33 7.63 -11.94
CA GLN A 80 1.24 8.38 -12.79
C GLN A 80 2.47 8.77 -11.98
N LEU A 81 3.62 8.22 -12.36
CA LEU A 81 4.91 8.64 -11.83
C LEU A 81 5.41 9.84 -12.65
N ASN A 82 5.58 10.98 -12.00
CA ASN A 82 6.20 12.16 -12.59
C ASN A 82 7.61 12.30 -12.06
N VAL A 83 8.58 12.39 -12.97
CA VAL A 83 9.99 12.64 -12.63
C VAL A 83 10.37 14.00 -13.20
N GLN A 84 10.77 14.93 -12.33
CA GLN A 84 11.21 16.29 -12.68
C GLN A 84 10.18 17.12 -13.48
N ASN A 85 8.90 16.73 -13.48
CA ASN A 85 7.88 17.29 -14.39
C ASN A 85 8.20 17.14 -15.90
N VAL A 86 9.24 16.39 -16.27
CA VAL A 86 9.67 16.17 -17.65
C VAL A 86 9.17 14.83 -18.15
N GLN A 87 9.26 13.80 -17.31
CA GLN A 87 8.86 12.44 -17.67
C GLN A 87 7.61 12.05 -16.88
N ARG A 88 6.67 11.44 -17.59
CA ARG A 88 5.44 10.90 -17.01
C ARG A 88 5.31 9.45 -17.43
N ILE A 89 5.26 8.56 -16.46
CA ILE A 89 5.12 7.12 -16.65
C ILE A 89 3.75 6.73 -16.08
N LEU A 90 2.92 6.11 -16.90
CA LEU A 90 1.64 5.57 -16.47
C LEU A 90 1.85 4.14 -16.01
N LEU A 91 1.45 3.85 -14.77
CA LEU A 91 1.50 2.54 -14.14
C LEU A 91 0.07 2.07 -13.93
N VAL A 92 -0.25 0.87 -14.38
CA VAL A 92 -1.52 0.21 -14.04
C VAL A 92 -1.16 -0.92 -13.10
N LEU A 93 -1.47 -0.76 -11.82
CA LEU A 93 -1.15 -1.74 -10.80
C LEU A 93 -2.38 -2.58 -10.53
N HIS A 94 -2.21 -3.88 -10.68
CA HIS A 94 -3.20 -4.90 -10.34
C HIS A 94 -2.84 -5.48 -8.97
N ASP A 95 -3.80 -6.10 -8.30
CA ASP A 95 -3.61 -6.84 -7.05
C ASP A 95 -2.79 -8.14 -7.22
N GLU A 96 -2.28 -8.38 -8.43
CA GLU A 96 -1.44 -9.51 -8.81
C GLU A 96 -0.08 -8.99 -9.33
N ASP A 97 1.01 -9.72 -9.05
CA ASP A 97 2.36 -9.39 -9.53
C ASP A 97 2.40 -9.23 -11.07
N ILE A 98 2.83 -8.07 -11.56
CA ILE A 98 3.00 -7.83 -13.00
C ILE A 98 4.48 -7.95 -13.36
N GLU A 99 4.83 -8.98 -14.13
CA GLU A 99 6.13 -9.09 -14.78
C GLU A 99 6.06 -8.41 -16.16
N ILE A 100 6.84 -7.35 -16.37
CA ILE A 100 6.93 -6.64 -17.66
C ILE A 100 8.19 -7.12 -18.39
N THR A 101 8.03 -7.88 -19.47
CA THR A 101 9.10 -8.22 -20.42
C THR A 101 9.01 -7.29 -21.63
N VAL A 102 10.08 -6.59 -21.98
CA VAL A 102 10.17 -5.75 -23.18
C VAL A 102 11.20 -6.37 -24.12
N ASP A 103 10.73 -6.96 -25.22
CA ASP A 103 11.58 -7.33 -26.36
C ASP A 103 11.67 -6.15 -27.34
N GLY A 104 12.89 -5.87 -27.81
CA GLY A 104 13.23 -4.76 -28.71
C GLY A 104 13.05 -5.05 -30.19
#